data_AF-A0A9D8REH0-F1
#
_entry.id   AF-A0A9D8REH0-F1
#
_cell.length_a   1.000
_cell.length_b   1.000
_cell.length_c   1.000
_cell.angle_alpha   90.00
_cell.angle_beta   90.00
_cell.angle_gamma   90.00
#
_symmetry.space_group_name_H-M   'P 1'
#
loop_
_entity.id
_entity.type
_entity.pdbx_description
1 polymer ?
#
loop_
_entity_poly.entity_id
_entity_poly.type
_entity_poly.pdbx_seq_one_letter_code
_entity_poly.pdbx_strand_id
1 'polypeptide(L)'
;MAAILTFAFAFGSAMYAFPNKYLLVLVVLLFYIIIQKLLHWHRRQKFLHQAMIKYGGKSFRLHALMDSGNALVDPISKQPVSIISLPVFLKMFPEISADQILLHELESSILGGHYIDCQTVNGKSQLFVFTPEQMQIDGTAVQSLLGVSTQNFGNQKYDAILNIKLGGVL
;
A
#
# COMPACT_ATOMS: atom_id res chain seq x y z
N MET A 1 -40.09 -10.98 9.12
CA MET A 1 -40.92 -9.77 9.34
C MET A 1 -41.13 -9.44 10.82
N ALA A 2 -41.45 -10.42 11.68
CA ALA A 2 -41.67 -10.17 13.12
C ALA A 2 -40.51 -9.47 13.85
N ALA A 3 -39.25 -9.85 13.58
CA ALA A 3 -38.07 -9.24 14.21
C ALA A 3 -37.84 -7.76 13.84
N ILE A 4 -38.27 -7.34 12.65
CA ILE A 4 -38.13 -5.95 12.18
C ILE A 4 -39.17 -5.06 12.87
N LEU A 5 -40.38 -5.59 13.07
CA LEU A 5 -41.47 -4.91 13.77
C LEU A 5 -41.18 -4.72 15.26
N THR A 6 -40.64 -5.73 15.95
CA THR A 6 -40.23 -5.59 17.35
C THR A 6 -39.06 -4.62 17.54
N PHE A 7 -38.10 -4.61 16.63
CA PHE A 7 -37.00 -3.65 16.66
C PHE A 7 -37.48 -2.21 16.44
N ALA A 8 -38.39 -1.99 15.48
CA ALA A 8 -38.97 -0.67 15.22
C ALA A 8 -39.78 -0.14 16.42
N PHE A 9 -40.55 -1.00 17.09
CA PHE A 9 -41.35 -0.62 18.26
C PHE A 9 -40.47 -0.28 19.47
N ALA A 10 -39.41 -1.05 19.72
CA ALA A 10 -38.44 -0.80 20.80
C ALA A 10 -37.62 0.48 20.55
N PHE A 11 -37.28 0.77 19.29
CA PHE A 11 -36.56 2.00 18.92
C PHE A 11 -37.45 3.24 19.05
N GLY A 12 -38.73 3.14 18.66
CA GLY A 12 -39.71 4.22 18.78
C GLY A 12 -40.04 4.60 20.23
N SER A 13 -40.14 3.61 21.14
CA SER A 13 -40.37 3.87 22.56
C SER A 13 -39.15 4.48 23.26
N ALA A 14 -37.94 4.04 22.92
CA ALA A 14 -36.70 4.65 23.40
C ALA A 14 -36.60 6.12 22.96
N MET A 15 -36.92 6.45 21.71
CA MET A 15 -36.95 7.82 21.18
C MET A 15 -37.95 8.74 21.89
N TYR A 16 -39.02 8.19 22.46
CA TYR A 16 -40.03 8.94 23.22
C TYR A 16 -39.65 9.16 24.69
N ALA A 17 -38.84 8.28 25.27
CA ALA A 17 -38.43 8.32 26.67
C ALA A 17 -37.24 9.27 26.94
N PHE A 18 -36.48 9.66 25.90
CA PHE A 18 -35.38 10.62 26.06
C PHE A 18 -35.90 12.06 25.98
N PRO A 19 -35.73 12.88 27.04
CA PRO A 19 -36.27 14.25 27.07
C PRO A 19 -35.64 15.15 25.99
N ASN A 20 -34.40 14.86 25.58
CA ASN A 20 -33.66 15.64 24.59
C ASN A 20 -33.38 14.80 23.34
N LYS A 21 -34.33 14.78 22.40
CA LYS A 21 -34.22 14.08 21.11
C LYS A 21 -32.97 14.49 20.30
N TYR A 22 -32.53 15.74 20.44
CA TYR A 22 -31.30 16.25 19.83
C TYR A 22 -30.03 15.57 20.35
N LEU A 23 -29.99 15.20 21.63
CA LEU A 23 -28.85 14.50 22.24
C LEU A 23 -28.73 13.08 21.68
N LEU A 24 -29.86 12.39 21.50
CA LEU A 24 -29.88 11.06 20.89
C LEU A 24 -29.39 11.10 19.43
N VAL A 25 -29.84 12.08 18.63
CA VAL A 25 -29.35 12.27 17.25
C VAL A 25 -27.84 12.55 17.23
N LEU A 26 -27.34 13.38 18.14
CA LEU A 26 -25.90 13.66 18.26
C LEU A 26 -25.10 12.40 18.61
N VAL A 27 -25.58 11.58 19.55
CA VAL A 27 -24.93 10.31 19.93
C VAL A 27 -24.88 9.34 18.74
N VAL A 28 -25.98 9.19 18.00
CA VAL A 28 -26.04 8.34 16.80
C VAL A 28 -25.06 8.82 15.73
N LEU A 29 -24.98 10.14 15.48
CA LEU A 29 -24.03 10.72 14.53
C LEU A 29 -22.58 10.47 14.95
N LEU A 30 -22.24 10.66 16.22
CA LEU A 30 -20.90 10.39 16.74
C LEU A 30 -20.55 8.90 16.61
N PHE A 31 -21.47 8.01 16.96
CA PHE A 31 -21.27 6.56 16.80
C PHE A 31 -21.06 6.16 15.35
N TYR A 32 -21.84 6.74 14.42
CA TYR A 32 -21.68 6.52 12.98
C TYR A 32 -20.29 6.94 12.50
N ILE A 33 -19.81 8.13 12.89
CA ILE A 33 -18.46 8.62 12.52
C ILE A 33 -17.38 7.69 13.10
N ILE A 34 -17.52 7.26 14.36
CA ILE A 34 -16.58 6.34 15.02
C ILE A 34 -16.53 5.00 14.28
N ILE A 35 -17.69 4.40 13.96
CA ILE A 35 -17.78 3.14 13.21
C ILE A 35 -17.14 3.30 11.83
N GLN A 36 -17.40 4.38 11.10
CA GLN A 36 -16.79 4.64 9.80
C GLN A 36 -15.26 4.73 9.90
N LYS A 37 -14.73 5.42 10.92
CA LYS A 37 -13.29 5.48 11.17
C LYS A 37 -12.71 4.11 11.52
N LEU A 38 -13.38 3.31 12.35
CA LEU A 38 -12.97 1.96 12.69
C LEU A 38 -12.99 1.02 11.48
N LEU A 39 -14.04 1.05 10.67
CA LEU A 39 -14.15 0.25 9.45
C LEU A 39 -13.11 0.66 8.42
N HIS A 40 -12.87 1.97 8.24
CA HIS A 40 -11.82 2.47 7.36
C HIS A 40 -10.43 2.02 7.83
N TRP A 41 -10.16 2.10 9.14
CA TRP A 41 -8.92 1.63 9.74
C TRP A 41 -8.75 0.11 9.58
N HIS A 42 -9.80 -0.68 9.82
CA HIS A 42 -9.75 -2.13 9.71
C HIS A 42 -9.61 -2.61 8.26
N ARG A 43 -10.25 -1.91 7.30
CA ARG A 43 -10.05 -2.16 5.87
C ARG A 43 -8.62 -1.87 5.43
N ARG A 44 -7.99 -0.81 5.93
CA ARG A 44 -6.57 -0.51 5.63
C ARG A 44 -5.61 -1.60 6.13
N GLN A 45 -5.91 -2.26 7.24
CA GLN A 45 -5.09 -3.37 7.74
C GLN A 45 -5.17 -4.61 6.83
N LYS A 46 -6.29 -4.83 6.14
CA LYS A 46 -6.46 -5.96 5.20
C LYS A 46 -5.59 -5.87 3.94
N PHE A 47 -4.95 -4.72 3.69
CA PHE A 47 -4.07 -4.51 2.55
C PHE A 47 -2.59 -4.40 2.96
N LEU A 48 -2.25 -4.51 4.25
CA LEU A 48 -0.87 -4.51 4.69
C LEU A 48 -0.36 -5.94 4.78
N HIS A 49 0.64 -6.25 3.97
CA HIS A 49 1.28 -7.55 3.88
C HIS A 49 2.73 -7.47 4.36
N GLN A 50 3.28 -8.60 4.77
CA GLN A 50 4.71 -8.70 5.05
C GLN A 50 5.43 -9.16 3.78
N ALA A 51 6.24 -8.27 3.21
CA ALA A 51 7.10 -8.61 2.08
C ALA A 51 8.52 -8.92 2.55
N MET A 52 9.17 -9.85 1.86
CA MET A 52 10.58 -10.16 2.03
C MET A 52 11.26 -10.08 0.68
N ILE A 53 12.32 -9.27 0.59
CA ILE A 53 13.14 -9.09 -0.60
C ILE A 53 14.51 -9.69 -0.31
N LYS A 54 15.04 -10.49 -1.22
CA LYS A 54 16.41 -10.98 -1.18
C LYS A 54 17.23 -10.31 -2.28
N TYR A 55 18.36 -9.73 -1.91
CA TYR A 55 19.28 -9.08 -2.83
C TYR A 55 20.70 -9.05 -2.25
N GLY A 56 21.72 -9.34 -3.07
CA GLY A 56 23.11 -9.40 -2.63
C GLY A 56 23.32 -10.40 -1.49
N GLY A 57 22.57 -11.52 -1.49
CA GLY A 57 22.57 -12.51 -0.42
C GLY A 57 21.94 -12.05 0.92
N LYS A 58 21.49 -10.80 1.05
CA LYS A 58 20.81 -10.27 2.24
C LYS A 58 19.30 -10.34 2.10
N SER A 59 18.59 -10.44 3.22
CA SER A 59 17.12 -10.44 3.25
C SER A 59 16.60 -9.19 3.97
N PHE A 60 15.64 -8.51 3.34
CA PHE A 60 15.02 -7.28 3.82
C PHE A 60 13.53 -7.54 4.04
N ARG A 61 13.05 -7.30 5.26
CA ARG A 61 11.62 -7.40 5.60
C ARG A 61 11.01 -6.00 5.59
N LEU A 62 9.87 -5.87 4.94
CA LEU A 62 9.17 -4.61 4.72
C LEU A 62 7.68 -4.81 4.95
N HIS A 63 7.03 -3.77 5.49
CA HIS A 63 5.58 -3.68 5.46
C HIS A 63 5.17 -3.16 4.10
N ALA A 64 4.30 -3.87 3.40
CA ALA A 64 3.94 -3.56 2.03
C ALA A 64 2.43 -3.38 1.89
N LEU A 65 2.00 -2.29 1.26
CA LEU A 65 0.59 -2.03 0.97
C LEU A 65 0.23 -2.66 -0.38
N MET A 66 -0.74 -3.57 -0.39
CA MET A 66 -1.40 -4.00 -1.62
C MET A 66 -2.27 -2.86 -2.14
N ASP A 67 -1.81 -2.19 -3.19
CA ASP A 67 -2.50 -1.06 -3.79
C ASP A 67 -3.17 -1.47 -5.10
N SER A 68 -4.49 -1.44 -5.11
CA SER A 68 -5.27 -1.65 -6.33
C SER A 68 -4.99 -0.63 -7.44
N GLY A 69 -4.44 0.54 -7.08
CA GLY A 69 -4.02 1.57 -8.03
C GLY A 69 -2.68 1.28 -8.71
N ASN A 70 -1.84 0.42 -8.13
CA ASN A 70 -0.54 0.09 -8.73
C ASN A 70 -0.68 -1.09 -9.70
N ALA A 71 -0.80 -0.77 -10.99
CA ALA A 71 -0.82 -1.74 -12.09
C ALA A 71 0.42 -1.63 -13.00
N LEU A 72 1.52 -1.05 -12.51
CA LEU A 72 2.74 -0.85 -13.29
C LEU A 72 3.31 -2.18 -13.81
N VAL A 73 3.69 -2.18 -15.08
CA VAL A 73 4.33 -3.33 -15.74
C VAL A 73 5.53 -2.80 -16.47
N ASP A 74 6.68 -3.46 -16.29
CA ASP A 74 7.86 -3.13 -17.06
C ASP A 74 7.63 -3.48 -18.54
N PRO A 75 7.78 -2.52 -19.47
CA PRO A 75 7.62 -2.76 -20.90
C PRO A 75 8.62 -3.77 -21.47
N ILE A 76 9.78 -3.97 -20.85
CA ILE A 76 10.84 -4.86 -21.34
C ILE A 76 10.60 -6.30 -20.87
N SER A 77 10.59 -6.55 -19.55
CA SER A 77 10.42 -7.90 -18.99
C SER A 77 8.97 -8.38 -18.95
N LYS A 78 8.00 -7.48 -19.11
CA LYS A 78 6.55 -7.72 -18.92
C LYS A 78 6.17 -8.14 -17.49
N GLN A 79 7.06 -7.95 -16.52
CA GLN A 79 6.82 -8.28 -15.12
C GLN A 79 6.09 -7.15 -14.38
N PRO A 80 5.27 -7.46 -13.36
CA PRO A 80 4.69 -6.44 -12.51
C PRO A 80 5.78 -5.71 -11.71
N VAL A 81 5.55 -4.42 -11.46
CA VAL A 81 6.48 -3.57 -10.69
C VAL A 81 5.86 -3.23 -9.34
N SER A 82 6.54 -3.60 -8.27
CA SER A 82 6.24 -3.17 -6.90
C SER A 82 7.18 -2.03 -6.54
N ILE A 83 6.69 -1.02 -5.83
CA ILE A 83 7.45 0.20 -5.56
C ILE A 83 7.97 0.14 -4.13
N ILE A 84 9.26 0.37 -3.92
CA ILE A 84 9.89 0.51 -2.60
C ILE A 84 10.23 1.98 -2.33
N SER A 85 10.25 2.32 -1.04
CA SER A 85 10.66 3.65 -0.61
C SER A 85 12.17 3.85 -0.79
N LEU A 86 12.59 5.10 -1.04
CA LEU A 86 14.00 5.48 -1.13
C LEU A 86 14.85 5.03 0.08
N PRO A 87 14.39 5.19 1.35
CA PRO A 87 15.15 4.69 2.50
C PRO A 87 15.40 3.18 2.48
N VAL A 88 14.44 2.39 1.97
CA VAL A 88 14.62 0.94 1.82
C VAL A 88 15.64 0.64 0.73
N PHE A 89 15.60 1.35 -0.39
CA PHE A 89 16.60 1.21 -1.45
C PHE A 89 18.01 1.54 -0.95
N LEU A 90 18.22 2.67 -0.27
CA LEU A 90 19.52 3.07 0.28
C LEU A 90 20.03 2.10 1.37
N LYS A 91 19.13 1.38 2.06
CA LYS A 91 19.54 0.29 2.97
C LYS A 91 20.04 -0.95 2.21
N MET A 92 19.50 -1.22 1.02
CA MET A 92 19.98 -2.32 0.17
C MET A 92 21.31 -1.98 -0.49
N PHE A 93 21.50 -0.73 -0.88
CA PHE A 93 22.67 -0.20 -1.58
C PHE A 93 23.28 0.98 -0.80
N PRO A 94 23.95 0.73 0.33
CA PRO A 94 24.52 1.79 1.16
C PRO A 94 25.61 2.63 0.48
N GLU A 95 26.21 2.11 -0.59
CA GLU A 95 27.18 2.79 -1.44
C GLU A 95 26.57 3.79 -2.44
N ILE A 96 25.27 3.70 -2.70
CA ILE A 96 24.56 4.57 -3.64
C ILE A 96 24.00 5.79 -2.89
N SER A 97 24.15 6.97 -3.47
CA SER A 97 23.54 8.20 -2.96
C SER A 97 22.18 8.46 -3.59
N ALA A 98 21.32 9.23 -2.90
CA ALA A 98 20.03 9.64 -3.44
C ALA A 98 20.17 10.45 -4.75
N ASP A 99 21.26 11.21 -4.89
CA ASP A 99 21.52 12.06 -6.05
C ASP A 99 21.77 11.23 -7.32
N GLN A 100 22.42 10.07 -7.21
CA GLN A 100 22.65 9.17 -8.35
C GLN A 100 21.35 8.64 -8.96
N ILE A 101 20.30 8.46 -8.15
CA ILE A 101 18.97 8.07 -8.63
C ILE A 101 18.35 9.20 -9.45
N LEU A 102 18.49 10.44 -8.97
CA LEU A 102 17.94 11.64 -9.63
C LEU A 102 18.69 11.96 -10.93
N LEU A 103 20.00 11.73 -10.97
CA LEU A 103 20.86 11.96 -12.13
C LEU A 103 20.84 10.83 -13.17
N HIS A 104 20.08 9.75 -12.94
CA HIS A 104 19.95 8.62 -13.87
C HIS A 104 21.25 7.83 -14.11
N GLU A 105 22.13 7.74 -13.11
CA GLU A 105 23.46 7.14 -13.25
C GLU A 105 23.52 5.65 -12.80
N LEU A 106 22.37 5.02 -12.53
CA LEU A 106 22.33 3.72 -11.86
C LEU A 106 22.28 2.47 -12.76
N GLU A 107 22.00 2.62 -14.04
CA GLU A 107 21.76 1.48 -14.95
C GLU A 107 22.95 0.52 -15.01
N SER A 108 24.18 1.03 -14.91
CA SER A 108 25.40 0.24 -15.00
C SER A 108 25.82 -0.42 -13.68
N SER A 109 25.26 0.02 -12.54
CA SER A 109 25.71 -0.37 -11.21
C SER A 109 24.86 -1.47 -10.57
N ILE A 110 23.65 -1.68 -11.05
CA ILE A 110 22.67 -2.62 -10.47
C ILE A 110 22.24 -3.63 -11.53
N LEU A 111 22.30 -4.92 -11.17
CA LEU A 111 21.94 -6.00 -12.09
C LEU A 111 20.46 -5.91 -12.50
N GLY A 112 20.21 -5.86 -13.81
CA GLY A 112 18.86 -5.69 -14.35
C GLY A 112 18.23 -4.32 -14.08
N GLY A 113 19.04 -3.35 -13.63
CA GLY A 113 18.64 -1.97 -13.39
C GLY A 113 18.40 -1.21 -14.69
N HIS A 114 17.24 -0.59 -14.82
CA HIS A 114 16.92 0.29 -15.95
C HIS A 114 15.79 1.26 -15.57
N TYR A 115 15.63 2.33 -16.33
CA TYR A 115 14.51 3.25 -16.14
C TYR A 115 13.31 2.87 -17.02
N ILE A 116 12.11 2.93 -16.43
CA ILE A 116 10.84 2.79 -17.16
C ILE A 116 10.04 4.08 -17.12
N ASP A 117 9.37 4.41 -18.22
CA ASP A 117 8.46 5.54 -18.24
C ASP A 117 7.19 5.20 -17.44
N CYS A 118 6.82 6.08 -16.52
CA CYS A 118 5.59 5.99 -15.74
C CYS A 118 4.76 7.28 -15.86
N GLN A 119 3.45 7.12 -15.81
CA GLN A 119 2.53 8.25 -15.87
C GLN A 119 2.14 8.65 -14.46
N THR A 120 2.57 9.83 -14.05
CA THR A 120 2.23 10.43 -12.76
C THR A 120 1.13 11.47 -12.95
N VAL A 121 0.50 11.90 -11.84
CA VAL A 121 -0.51 12.97 -11.84
C VAL A 121 0.07 14.28 -12.42
N ASN A 122 1.38 14.50 -12.31
CA ASN A 122 2.08 15.68 -12.81
C ASN A 122 2.74 15.49 -14.18
N GLY A 123 2.46 14.39 -14.89
CA GLY A 123 2.99 14.12 -16.23
C GLY A 123 3.84 12.84 -16.34
N LYS A 124 4.61 12.74 -17.42
CA LYS A 124 5.54 11.62 -17.63
C LYS A 124 6.74 11.75 -16.70
N SER A 125 7.08 10.67 -16.01
CA SER A 125 8.25 10.56 -15.17
C SER A 125 8.95 9.24 -15.47
N GLN A 126 10.19 9.09 -15.00
CA GLN A 126 10.93 7.85 -15.11
C GLN A 126 11.09 7.23 -13.72
N LEU A 127 10.91 5.92 -13.67
CA LEU A 127 11.04 5.12 -12.46
C LEU A 127 12.21 4.16 -12.66
N PHE A 128 13.23 4.26 -11.82
CA PHE A 128 14.28 3.27 -11.79
C PHE A 128 13.72 1.95 -11.27
N VAL A 129 13.90 0.86 -12.02
CA VAL A 129 13.50 -0.49 -11.64
C VAL A 129 14.68 -1.44 -11.68
N PHE A 130 14.68 -2.45 -10.82
CA PHE A 130 15.68 -3.50 -10.80
C PHE A 130 15.07 -4.86 -10.41
N THR A 131 15.80 -5.93 -10.70
CA THR A 131 15.35 -7.30 -10.44
C THR A 131 15.88 -7.78 -9.08
N PRO A 132 15.01 -8.14 -8.11
CA PRO A 132 15.46 -8.81 -6.89
C PRO A 132 15.89 -10.25 -7.17
N GLU A 133 16.74 -10.83 -6.32
CA GLU A 133 17.07 -12.27 -6.41
C GLU A 133 15.81 -13.10 -6.11
N GLN A 134 15.07 -12.73 -5.07
CA GLN A 134 13.81 -13.35 -4.66
C GLN A 134 12.90 -12.32 -4.00
N MET A 135 11.59 -12.49 -4.19
CA MET A 135 10.56 -11.74 -3.47
C MET A 135 9.51 -12.69 -2.93
N GLN A 136 9.08 -12.46 -1.69
CA GLN A 136 7.98 -13.19 -1.06
C GLN A 136 6.99 -12.20 -0.45
N ILE A 137 5.71 -12.54 -0.50
CA ILE A 137 4.63 -11.81 0.19
C ILE A 137 3.91 -12.83 1.06
N ASP A 138 3.85 -12.57 2.37
CA ASP A 138 3.26 -13.46 3.38
C ASP A 138 3.78 -14.91 3.30
N GLY A 139 5.04 -15.08 2.91
CA GLY A 139 5.71 -16.38 2.75
C GLY A 139 5.54 -17.02 1.37
N THR A 140 4.70 -16.48 0.50
CA THR A 140 4.52 -16.97 -0.87
C THR A 140 5.49 -16.29 -1.82
N ALA A 141 6.26 -17.08 -2.57
CA ALA A 141 7.17 -16.56 -3.58
C ALA A 141 6.40 -15.93 -4.75
N VAL A 142 6.83 -14.72 -5.13
CA VAL A 142 6.21 -13.96 -6.22
C VAL A 142 7.28 -13.40 -7.16
N GLN A 143 6.90 -13.19 -8.43
CA GLN A 143 7.75 -12.52 -9.41
C GLN A 143 7.30 -11.08 -9.56
N SER A 144 8.17 -10.15 -9.18
CA SER A 144 7.96 -8.71 -9.33
C SER A 144 9.30 -8.02 -9.43
N LEU A 145 9.39 -7.01 -10.28
CA LEU A 145 10.48 -6.03 -10.24
C LEU A 145 10.24 -5.06 -9.09
N LEU A 146 11.32 -4.40 -8.68
CA LEU A 146 11.30 -3.36 -7.65
C LEU A 146 11.58 -2.00 -8.29
N GLY A 147 10.61 -1.09 -8.20
CA GLY A 147 10.78 0.31 -8.58
C GLY A 147 11.11 1.18 -7.38
N VAL A 148 11.97 2.18 -7.56
CA VAL A 148 12.40 3.07 -6.47
C VAL A 148 11.63 4.38 -6.52
N SER A 149 10.81 4.65 -5.50
CA SER A 149 10.17 5.97 -5.40
C SER A 149 11.12 7.00 -4.84
N THR A 150 11.31 8.10 -5.57
CA THR A 150 11.99 9.31 -5.08
C THR A 150 11.10 10.14 -4.14
N GLN A 151 9.79 9.87 -4.15
CA GLN A 151 8.84 10.51 -3.25
C GLN A 151 8.70 9.71 -1.96
N ASN A 152 8.56 10.42 -0.84
CA ASN A 152 8.28 9.77 0.42
C ASN A 152 6.82 9.27 0.43
N PHE A 153 6.58 8.06 0.93
CA PHE A 153 5.23 7.51 1.11
C PHE A 153 4.41 8.26 2.19
N GLY A 154 4.96 9.33 2.78
CA GLY A 154 4.30 10.21 3.75
C GLY A 154 4.35 9.65 5.18
N ASN A 155 3.40 10.02 6.04
CA ASN A 155 3.25 9.46 7.40
C ASN A 155 2.70 8.01 7.41
N GLN A 156 2.97 7.24 6.36
CA GLN A 156 2.39 5.91 6.17
C GLN A 156 3.29 4.83 6.78
N LYS A 157 2.67 3.80 7.39
CA LYS A 157 3.36 2.73 8.11
C LYS A 157 3.83 1.58 7.20
N TYR A 158 4.12 1.86 5.94
CA TYR A 158 4.60 0.87 4.98
C TYR A 158 5.78 1.41 4.20
N ASP A 159 6.63 0.48 3.79
CA ASP A 159 7.89 0.75 3.12
C ASP A 159 7.87 0.34 1.64
N ALA A 160 6.79 -0.30 1.20
CA ALA A 160 6.55 -0.70 -0.18
C ALA A 160 5.07 -0.65 -0.58
N ILE A 161 4.83 -0.52 -1.88
CA ILE A 161 3.53 -0.59 -2.55
C ILE A 161 3.58 -1.75 -3.54
N LEU A 162 2.76 -2.77 -3.29
CA LEU A 162 2.70 -3.97 -4.12
C LEU A 162 1.82 -3.73 -5.35
N ASN A 163 2.15 -4.43 -6.42
CA ASN A 163 1.34 -4.43 -7.63
C ASN A 163 0.06 -5.26 -7.46
N ILE A 164 -1.07 -4.78 -7.98
CA ILE A 164 -2.37 -5.47 -7.88
C ILE A 164 -2.34 -6.90 -8.46
N LYS A 165 -1.52 -7.17 -9.47
CA LYS A 165 -1.39 -8.51 -10.08
C LYS A 165 -0.83 -9.55 -9.13
N LEU A 166 -0.16 -9.13 -8.06
CA LEU A 166 0.39 -10.03 -7.03
C LEU A 166 -0.68 -10.47 -6.03
N GLY A 167 -1.78 -9.73 -5.91
CA GLY A 167 -2.88 -10.06 -4.99
C GLY A 167 -3.66 -11.32 -5.37
N GLY A 168 -3.55 -11.81 -6.61
CA GLY A 168 -4.13 -13.10 -7.01
C GLY A 168 -3.31 -14.32 -6.58
N VAL A 169 -2.13 -14.11 -5.99
CA VAL A 169 -1.22 -15.16 -5.50
C VAL A 169 -1.33 -15.33 -3.97
N LEU A 170 -2.07 -14.44 -3.30
CA LEU A 170 -2.39 -14.47 -1.87
C LEU A 170 -3.75 -15.12 -1.62
#